data_AF-A0A1M6NED6-F1
#
_entry.id   AF-A0A1M6NED6-F1
#
_cell.length_a   1.000
_cell.length_b   1.000
_cell.length_c   1.000
_cell.angle_alpha   90.00
_cell.angle_beta   90.00
_cell.angle_gamma   90.00
#
_symmetry.space_group_name_H-M   'P 1'
#
loop_
_entity.id
_entity.type
_entity.pdbx_description
1 polymer ?
#
loop_
_entity_poly.entity_id
_entity_poly.type
_entity_poly.pdbx_seq_one_letter_code
_entity_poly.pdbx_strand_id
1 'polypeptide(L)'
;MKRLRTVAPFALGGLFLASGVLHFAAPKPFQAIMPRSLPAPRAWVYGSGAAEIACGLGLLTRRRWAGPAGAGLLLAVWPANVRMALDSGSGHLPGPADNRLLAWGRVPLQVPLIWAALQSRPAQD
;
A
#
# COMPACT_ATOMS: atom_id res chain seq x y z
N MET A 1 -12.20 -2.29 20.03
CA MET A 1 -12.67 -2.37 18.62
C MET A 1 -13.32 -1.09 18.09
N LYS A 2 -14.26 -0.43 18.81
CA LYS A 2 -14.92 0.81 18.33
C LYS A 2 -13.95 1.92 17.88
N ARG A 3 -12.94 2.26 18.70
CA ARG A 3 -11.91 3.26 18.33
C ARG A 3 -11.16 2.92 17.04
N LEU A 4 -10.79 1.65 16.85
CA LEU A 4 -10.11 1.21 15.62
C LEU A 4 -11.01 1.38 14.40
N ARG A 5 -12.30 1.03 14.49
CA ARG A 5 -13.27 1.21 13.40
C ARG A 5 -13.48 2.68 13.04
N THR A 6 -13.28 3.61 13.97
CA THR A 6 -13.39 5.05 13.71
C THR A 6 -12.11 5.62 13.13
N VAL A 7 -10.93 5.26 13.68
CA VAL A 7 -9.65 5.89 13.33
C VAL A 7 -8.98 5.22 12.14
N ALA A 8 -9.06 3.89 12.01
CA ALA A 8 -8.34 3.15 10.97
C ALA A 8 -8.64 3.64 9.55
N PRO A 9 -9.88 4.00 9.17
CA PRO A 9 -10.16 4.43 7.79
C PRO A 9 -9.54 5.77 7.46
N PHE A 10 -9.43 6.68 8.44
CA PHE A 10 -8.73 7.94 8.24
C PHE A 10 -7.22 7.76 8.12
N ALA A 11 -6.63 6.93 9.00
CA ALA A 11 -5.21 6.63 8.96
C ALA A 11 -4.81 5.89 7.67
N LEU A 12 -5.52 4.81 7.32
CA LEU A 12 -5.30 4.04 6.10
C LEU A 12 -5.63 4.87 4.85
N GLY A 13 -6.69 5.68 4.90
CA GLY A 13 -7.07 6.57 3.82
C GLY A 13 -5.97 7.58 3.51
N GLY A 14 -5.42 8.23 4.54
CA GLY A 14 -4.27 9.12 4.40
C GLY A 14 -3.02 8.42 3.88
N LEU A 15 -2.72 7.21 4.38
CA LEU A 15 -1.59 6.40 3.92
C LEU A 15 -1.70 6.08 2.42
N PHE A 16 -2.87 5.63 1.96
CA PHE A 16 -3.11 5.32 0.55
C PHE A 16 -3.07 6.55 -0.33
N LEU A 17 -3.58 7.70 0.11
CA LEU A 17 -3.47 8.94 -0.66
C LEU A 17 -2.02 9.39 -0.81
N ALA A 18 -1.26 9.39 0.29
CA ALA A 18 0.14 9.77 0.28
C ALA A 18 0.97 8.83 -0.62
N SER A 19 0.79 7.51 -0.46
CA SER A 19 1.43 6.50 -1.29
C SER A 19 1.04 6.64 -2.77
N GLY A 20 -0.26 6.79 -3.05
CA GLY A 20 -0.78 6.88 -4.40
C GLY A 20 -0.26 8.12 -5.14
N VAL A 21 -0.19 9.28 -4.47
CA VAL A 21 0.46 10.48 -5.03
C VAL A 21 1.94 10.24 -5.30
N LEU A 22 2.65 9.55 -4.40
CA LEU A 22 4.07 9.24 -4.57
C LEU A 22 4.34 8.34 -5.80
N HIS A 23 3.41 7.44 -6.15
CA HIS A 23 3.52 6.64 -7.38
C HIS A 23 3.56 7.52 -8.63
N PHE A 24 2.87 8.66 -8.66
CA PHE A 24 2.90 9.60 -9.79
C PHE A 24 4.08 10.57 -9.69
N ALA A 25 4.34 11.12 -8.50
CA ALA A 25 5.38 12.12 -8.30
C ALA A 25 6.80 11.54 -8.39
N ALA A 26 7.01 10.32 -7.88
CA ALA A 26 8.30 9.65 -7.83
C ALA A 26 8.15 8.15 -8.17
N PRO A 27 7.90 7.78 -9.44
CA PRO A 27 7.63 6.39 -9.83
C PRO A 27 8.88 5.49 -9.85
N LYS A 28 10.10 6.06 -9.83
CA LYS A 28 11.36 5.31 -10.03
C LYS A 28 11.60 4.23 -8.95
N PRO A 29 11.45 4.50 -7.64
CA PRO A 29 11.59 3.48 -6.60
C PRO A 29 10.63 2.30 -6.77
N PHE A 30 9.37 2.57 -7.15
CA PHE A 30 8.37 1.52 -7.34
C PHE A 30 8.65 0.66 -8.58
N GLN A 31 9.17 1.26 -9.65
CA GLN A 31 9.62 0.51 -10.82
C GLN A 31 10.81 -0.41 -10.51
N ALA A 32 11.73 0.02 -9.63
CA ALA A 32 12.92 -0.74 -9.29
C ALA A 32 12.63 -2.06 -8.57
N ILE A 33 11.51 -2.12 -7.82
CA ILE A 33 11.09 -3.32 -7.09
C ILE A 33 10.16 -4.24 -7.90
N MET A 34 9.76 -3.84 -9.11
CA MET A 34 8.87 -4.63 -9.94
C MET A 34 9.59 -5.87 -10.50
N PRO A 35 8.92 -7.04 -10.53
CA PRO A 35 9.42 -8.22 -11.21
C PRO A 35 9.79 -7.91 -12.66
N ARG A 36 10.98 -8.37 -13.09
CA ARG A 36 11.45 -8.19 -14.48
C ARG A 36 10.56 -8.87 -15.53
N SER A 37 9.71 -9.82 -15.11
CA SER A 37 8.74 -10.51 -15.96
C SER A 37 7.52 -9.66 -16.33
N LEU A 38 7.27 -8.54 -15.63
CA LEU A 38 6.13 -7.68 -15.92
C LEU A 38 6.48 -6.66 -17.01
N PRO A 39 5.75 -6.64 -18.14
CA PRO A 39 5.93 -5.61 -19.16
C PRO A 39 5.43 -4.26 -18.63
N ALA A 40 6.06 -3.18 -19.10
CA ALA A 40 5.66 -1.80 -18.81
C ALA A 40 5.47 -1.50 -17.30
N PRO A 41 6.52 -1.63 -16.46
CA PRO A 41 6.42 -1.45 -15.00
C PRO A 41 5.86 -0.07 -14.59
N ARG A 42 6.08 0.97 -15.39
CA ARG A 42 5.51 2.30 -15.15
C ARG A 42 3.97 2.32 -15.20
N ALA A 43 3.37 1.59 -16.15
CA ALA A 43 1.92 1.52 -16.27
C ALA A 43 1.30 0.85 -15.04
N TRP A 44 1.93 -0.22 -14.54
CA TRP A 44 1.53 -0.88 -13.29
C TRP A 44 1.65 0.04 -12.08
N VAL A 45 2.74 0.80 -11.97
CA VAL A 45 2.94 1.78 -10.89
C VAL A 45 1.87 2.87 -10.92
N TYR A 46 1.51 3.40 -12.09
CA TYR A 46 0.43 4.39 -12.18
C TYR A 46 -0.95 3.78 -11.94
N GLY A 47 -1.19 2.55 -12.41
CA GLY A 47 -2.43 1.81 -12.15
C GLY A 47 -2.63 1.53 -10.66
N SER A 48 -1.59 1.06 -9.97
CA SER A 48 -1.64 0.87 -8.51
C SER A 48 -1.79 2.19 -7.77
N GLY A 49 -1.10 3.26 -8.21
CA GLY A 49 -1.26 4.59 -7.62
C GLY A 49 -2.68 5.13 -7.74
N ALA A 50 -3.33 4.96 -8.89
CA ALA A 50 -4.74 5.33 -9.07
C ALA A 50 -5.66 4.50 -8.17
N ALA A 51 -5.42 3.19 -8.06
CA ALA A 51 -6.18 2.31 -7.19
C ALA A 51 -6.02 2.67 -5.70
N GLU A 52 -4.80 3.03 -5.27
CA GLU A 52 -4.53 3.51 -3.92
C GLU A 52 -5.29 4.81 -3.65
N ILE A 53 -5.26 5.79 -4.56
CA ILE A 53 -6.01 7.05 -4.40
C ILE A 53 -7.51 6.76 -4.28
N ALA A 54 -8.06 5.91 -5.16
CA ALA A 54 -9.47 5.55 -5.12
C ALA A 54 -9.85 4.87 -3.78
N CYS A 55 -9.04 3.91 -3.32
CA CYS A 55 -9.26 3.27 -2.02
C CYS A 55 -9.12 4.25 -0.86
N GLY A 56 -8.15 5.17 -0.92
CA GLY A 56 -7.92 6.21 0.07
C GLY A 56 -9.13 7.14 0.22
N LEU A 57 -9.62 7.69 -0.88
CA LEU A 57 -10.85 8.49 -0.92
C LEU A 57 -12.06 7.68 -0.44
N GLY A 58 -12.17 6.42 -0.86
CA GLY A 58 -13.23 5.51 -0.43
C GLY A 58 -13.23 5.29 1.09
N LEU A 59 -12.06 5.13 1.71
CA LEU A 59 -11.93 4.96 3.16
C LEU A 59 -12.27 6.24 3.93
N LEU A 60 -11.79 7.41 3.45
CA LEU A 60 -12.10 8.71 4.04
C LEU A 60 -13.59 9.06 3.97
N THR A 61 -14.23 8.70 2.86
CA THR A 61 -15.69 8.86 2.65
C THR A 61 -16.49 7.66 3.16
N ARG A 62 -15.86 6.74 3.89
CA ARG A 62 -16.50 5.62 4.60
C ARG A 62 -17.32 4.69 3.69
N ARG A 63 -16.91 4.52 2.42
CA ARG A 63 -17.60 3.66 1.45
C ARG A 63 -17.45 2.19 1.83
N ARG A 64 -18.56 1.44 1.76
CA ARG A 64 -18.62 0.00 2.10
C ARG A 64 -17.62 -0.88 1.34
N TRP A 65 -17.29 -0.51 0.11
CA TRP A 65 -16.37 -1.27 -0.75
C TRP A 65 -14.89 -0.99 -0.43
N ALA A 66 -14.58 0.13 0.23
CA ALA A 66 -13.21 0.61 0.35
C ALA A 66 -12.34 -0.24 1.30
N GLY A 67 -12.92 -0.78 2.37
CA GLY A 67 -12.23 -1.68 3.28
C GLY A 67 -11.74 -2.97 2.59
N PRO A 68 -12.66 -3.75 1.96
CA PRO A 68 -12.29 -4.93 1.18
C PRO A 68 -11.34 -4.62 0.01
N ALA A 69 -11.59 -3.54 -0.74
CA ALA A 69 -10.73 -3.14 -1.86
C ALA A 69 -9.31 -2.78 -1.38
N GLY A 70 -9.20 -2.02 -0.30
CA GLY A 70 -7.91 -1.68 0.32
C GLY A 70 -7.16 -2.90 0.85
N ALA A 71 -7.87 -3.86 1.45
CA ALA A 71 -7.27 -5.13 1.87
C ALA A 71 -6.75 -5.93 0.67
N GLY A 72 -7.53 -6.03 -0.40
CA GLY A 72 -7.12 -6.68 -1.65
C GLY A 72 -5.91 -6.00 -2.30
N LEU A 73 -5.87 -4.67 -2.29
CA LEU A 73 -4.75 -3.89 -2.81
C LEU A 73 -3.47 -4.14 -2.01
N LEU A 74 -3.55 -4.14 -0.67
CA LEU A 74 -2.41 -4.48 0.20
C LEU A 74 -1.90 -5.89 -0.07
N LEU A 75 -2.79 -6.87 -0.24
CA LEU A 75 -2.41 -8.24 -0.62
C LEU A 75 -1.71 -8.28 -1.98
N ALA A 76 -2.22 -7.53 -2.97
CA ALA A 76 -1.65 -7.49 -4.31
C ALA A 76 -0.23 -6.90 -4.35
N VAL A 77 0.07 -5.89 -3.52
CA VAL A 77 1.41 -5.28 -3.45
C VAL A 77 2.36 -6.02 -2.49
N TRP A 78 1.87 -6.98 -1.71
CA TRP A 78 2.69 -7.71 -0.74
C TRP A 78 3.89 -8.44 -1.35
N PRO A 79 3.77 -9.15 -2.49
CA PRO A 79 4.93 -9.76 -3.14
C PRO A 79 6.03 -8.75 -3.49
N ALA A 80 5.66 -7.52 -3.90
CA ALA A 80 6.62 -6.47 -4.19
C ALA A 80 7.36 -5.99 -2.93
N ASN A 81 6.68 -5.88 -1.79
CA ASN A 81 7.32 -5.56 -0.50
C ASN A 81 8.27 -6.69 -0.02
N VAL A 82 7.91 -7.96 -0.23
CA VAL A 82 8.79 -9.09 0.06
C VAL A 82 10.04 -9.03 -0.81
N ARG A 83 9.87 -8.80 -2.12
CA ARG A 83 11.00 -8.68 -3.04
C ARG A 83 11.94 -7.54 -2.64
N MET A 84 11.38 -6.38 -2.31
CA MET A 84 12.15 -5.24 -1.80
C MET A 84 12.92 -5.60 -0.51
N ALA A 85 12.32 -6.36 0.41
CA ALA A 85 13.00 -6.81 1.62
C ALA A 85 14.18 -7.76 1.32
N LEU A 86 14.03 -8.64 0.34
CA LEU A 86 15.10 -9.53 -0.12
C LEU A 86 16.24 -8.77 -0.81
N ASP A 87 15.91 -7.75 -1.61
CA ASP A 87 16.88 -6.94 -2.36
C ASP A 87 17.50 -5.81 -1.50
N SER A 88 17.00 -5.57 -0.28
CA SER A 88 17.48 -4.50 0.61
C SER A 88 18.88 -4.75 1.16
N GLY A 89 19.67 -3.68 1.29
CA GLY A 89 21.07 -3.72 1.70
C GLY A 89 22.01 -4.09 0.55
N SER A 90 21.52 -4.07 -0.69
CA SER A 90 22.30 -4.35 -1.89
C SER A 90 22.96 -3.10 -2.49
N GLY A 91 22.58 -1.90 -2.05
CA GLY A 91 23.06 -0.63 -2.62
C GLY A 91 22.36 -0.21 -3.91
N HIS A 92 21.44 -1.03 -4.44
CA HIS A 92 20.77 -0.79 -5.73
C HIS A 92 19.36 -0.20 -5.57
N LEU A 93 18.78 -0.26 -4.37
CA LEU A 93 17.49 0.35 -4.08
C LEU A 93 17.68 1.81 -3.62
N PRO A 94 16.74 2.72 -3.95
CA PRO A 94 16.87 4.11 -3.53
C PRO A 94 16.38 4.35 -2.09
N GLY A 95 17.18 5.07 -1.30
CA GLY A 95 16.76 5.65 -0.03
C GLY A 95 16.28 4.62 0.99
N PRO A 96 15.13 4.86 1.69
CA PRO A 96 14.64 3.95 2.72
C PRO A 96 14.31 2.53 2.23
N ALA A 97 14.13 2.32 0.94
CA ALA A 97 13.88 1.00 0.36
C ALA A 97 15.10 0.07 0.47
N ASP A 98 16.32 0.61 0.51
CA ASP A 98 17.55 -0.17 0.70
C ASP A 98 17.89 -0.41 2.17
N ASN A 99 17.18 0.25 3.10
CA ASN A 99 17.37 0.00 4.52
C ASN A 99 16.72 -1.33 4.91
N ARG A 100 17.56 -2.32 5.24
CA ARG A 100 17.13 -3.68 5.56
C ARG A 100 16.11 -3.75 6.70
N LEU A 101 16.29 -2.97 7.77
CA LEU A 101 15.36 -2.96 8.90
C LEU A 101 13.98 -2.43 8.48
N LEU A 102 13.95 -1.34 7.72
CA LEU A 102 12.70 -0.76 7.24
C LEU A 102 12.01 -1.67 6.22
N ALA A 103 12.74 -2.22 5.26
CA ALA A 103 12.19 -3.08 4.23
C ALA A 103 11.59 -4.37 4.83
N TRP A 104 12.32 -5.03 5.74
CA TRP A 104 11.81 -6.21 6.45
C TRP A 104 10.67 -5.87 7.41
N GLY A 105 10.68 -4.70 8.05
CA GLY A 105 9.58 -4.25 8.92
C GLY A 105 8.25 -4.05 8.18
N ARG A 106 8.29 -3.68 6.90
CA ARG A 106 7.07 -3.48 6.08
C ARG A 106 6.30 -4.78 5.81
N VAL A 107 7.00 -5.91 5.71
CA VAL A 107 6.40 -7.21 5.39
C VAL A 107 5.40 -7.67 6.46
N PRO A 108 5.76 -7.81 7.76
CA PRO A 108 4.81 -8.16 8.79
C PRO A 108 3.81 -7.03 9.08
N LEU A 109 4.17 -5.77 8.86
CA LEU A 109 3.27 -4.62 9.03
C LEU A 109 2.06 -4.67 8.10
N GLN A 110 2.14 -5.34 6.95
CA GLN A 110 0.96 -5.48 6.08
C GLN A 110 -0.17 -6.29 6.72
N VAL A 111 0.12 -7.25 7.59
CA VAL A 111 -0.91 -8.07 8.26
C VAL A 111 -1.86 -7.21 9.11
N PRO A 112 -1.39 -6.38 10.06
CA PRO A 112 -2.28 -5.50 10.82
C PRO A 112 -2.94 -4.43 9.94
N LEU A 113 -2.30 -3.96 8.85
CA LEU A 113 -2.93 -3.00 7.93
C LEU A 113 -4.08 -3.62 7.14
N ILE A 114 -3.92 -4.84 6.63
CA ILE A 114 -4.97 -5.61 5.96
C ILE A 114 -6.13 -5.85 6.93
N TRP A 115 -5.83 -6.27 8.15
CA TRP A 115 -6.85 -6.46 9.17
C TRP A 115 -7.58 -5.14 9.48
N ALA A 116 -6.86 -4.04 9.66
CA ALA A 116 -7.45 -2.73 9.89
C ALA A 116 -8.35 -2.27 8.72
N ALA A 117 -7.96 -2.55 7.47
CA ALA A 117 -8.77 -2.29 6.29
C ALA A 117 -10.08 -3.09 6.31
N LEU A 118 -10.05 -4.37 6.68
CA LEU A 118 -11.26 -5.20 6.81
C LEU A 118 -12.19 -4.73 7.93
N GLN A 119 -11.63 -4.14 9.00
CA GLN A 119 -12.40 -3.57 10.11
C GLN A 119 -13.00 -2.19 9.78
N SER A 120 -12.68 -1.61 8.62
CA SER A 120 -13.11 -0.27 8.19
C SER A 120 -14.57 -0.19 7.72
N ARG A 121 -15.38 -1.23 7.98
CA ARG A 121 -16.79 -1.28 7.57
C ARG A 121 -17.58 -0.11 8.20
N PRO A 122 -18.37 0.64 7.40
CA PRO A 122 -19.33 1.59 7.95
C PRO A 122 -20.35 0.84 8.83
N ALA A 123 -20.91 1.54 9.83
CA ALA A 123 -22.02 0.98 10.60
C ALA A 123 -23.16 0.66 9.61
N GLN A 124 -23.73 -0.54 9.74
CA GLN A 124 -24.97 -0.86 9.04
C GLN A 124 -26.06 -0.21 9.88
N ASP A 125 -26.61 0.89 9.38
CA ASP A 125 -27.87 1.43 9.87
C ASP A 125 -29.02 0.63 9.23
#